data_AF-A0A1Q3TG12-F1
#
_entry.id   AF-A0A1Q3TG12-F1
#
_cell.length_a   1.000
_cell.length_b   1.000
_cell.length_c   1.000
_cell.angle_alpha   90.00
_cell.angle_beta   90.00
_cell.angle_gamma   90.00
#
_symmetry.space_group_name_H-M   'P 1'
#
loop_
_entity.id
_entity.type
_entity.pdbx_description
1 polymer ?
#
loop_
_entity_poly.entity_id
_entity_poly.type
_entity_poly.pdbx_seq_one_letter_code
_entity_poly.pdbx_strand_id
1 'polypeptide(L)'
;MKWIIYFSCLLTTIQGLAQDSQDSKRMIFPQETPVSFDLLPDSNWQRFTPSLAEIDSADRYLMTWLSRETPADRNPPALNLYYRQYVGILRNGKRYVYINAACRKPDYFTKNTLYPRGGGNCYFRALIDLKTNEVITLLFNAPR
;
A
#
# COMPACT_ATOMS: atom_id res chain seq x y z
N MET A 1 -21.33 -44.66 -35.80
CA MET A 1 -20.51 -44.73 -34.57
C MET A 1 -20.19 -43.30 -34.16
N LYS A 2 -20.76 -42.80 -33.06
CA LYS A 2 -20.54 -41.45 -32.53
C LYS A 2 -19.61 -41.56 -31.32
N TRP A 3 -18.46 -40.88 -31.35
CA TRP A 3 -17.56 -40.76 -30.21
C TRP A 3 -17.92 -39.49 -29.43
N ILE A 4 -18.23 -39.65 -28.14
CA ILE A 4 -18.44 -38.56 -27.19
C ILE A 4 -17.14 -38.41 -26.41
N ILE A 5 -16.50 -37.24 -26.50
CA ILE A 5 -15.32 -36.89 -25.73
C ILE A 5 -15.80 -36.17 -24.46
N TYR A 6 -15.56 -36.77 -23.30
CA TYR A 6 -15.78 -36.14 -22.00
C TYR A 6 -14.58 -35.23 -21.67
N PHE A 7 -14.83 -33.93 -21.56
CA PHE A 7 -13.88 -32.96 -21.03
C PHE A 7 -14.10 -32.83 -19.51
N SER A 8 -13.27 -33.51 -18.72
CA SER A 8 -13.23 -33.30 -17.26
C SER A 8 -12.64 -31.93 -16.96
N CYS A 9 -13.46 -31.04 -16.43
CA CYS A 9 -13.05 -29.73 -15.94
C CYS A 9 -12.46 -29.89 -14.54
N LEU A 10 -11.13 -29.90 -14.44
CA LEU A 10 -10.40 -29.86 -13.18
C LEU A 10 -10.54 -28.47 -12.55
N LEU A 11 -11.39 -28.37 -11.53
CA LEU A 11 -11.47 -27.22 -10.62
C LEU A 11 -10.12 -27.07 -9.90
N THR A 12 -9.31 -26.11 -10.34
CA THR A 12 -8.11 -25.70 -9.63
C THR A 12 -8.50 -24.64 -8.60
N THR A 13 -8.51 -25.02 -7.32
CA THR A 13 -8.60 -24.08 -6.21
C THR A 13 -7.34 -23.23 -6.18
N ILE A 14 -7.45 -21.95 -6.54
CA ILE A 14 -6.36 -20.98 -6.39
C ILE A 14 -6.27 -20.64 -4.89
N GLN A 15 -5.37 -21.32 -4.18
CA GLN A 15 -4.91 -20.86 -2.88
C GLN A 15 -4.19 -19.52 -3.09
N GLY A 16 -4.64 -18.48 -2.40
CA GLY A 16 -4.04 -17.15 -2.43
C GLY A 16 -2.62 -17.19 -1.86
N LEU A 17 -1.65 -17.48 -2.72
CA LEU A 17 -0.25 -17.27 -2.43
C LEU A 17 -0.02 -15.77 -2.28
N ALA A 18 0.53 -15.36 -1.14
CA ALA A 18 1.10 -14.04 -0.97
C ALA A 18 2.03 -13.79 -2.17
N GLN A 19 1.64 -12.84 -3.01
CA GLN A 19 2.37 -12.52 -4.23
C GLN A 19 3.68 -11.88 -3.79
N ASP A 20 4.77 -12.64 -3.84
CA ASP A 20 6.11 -12.17 -3.51
C ASP A 20 6.49 -11.06 -4.51
N SER A 21 6.22 -9.81 -4.13
CA SER A 21 6.68 -8.68 -4.91
C SER A 21 8.17 -8.59 -4.68
N GLN A 22 8.94 -9.00 -5.69
CA GLN A 22 10.39 -8.92 -5.73
C GLN A 22 10.85 -7.45 -5.77
N ASP A 23 10.67 -6.77 -4.65
CA ASP A 23 11.30 -5.53 -4.23
C ASP A 23 11.35 -5.61 -2.70
N SER A 24 12.52 -5.90 -2.13
CA SER A 24 12.72 -6.09 -0.67
C SER A 24 12.24 -4.92 0.20
N LYS A 25 11.87 -3.81 -0.44
CA LYS A 25 11.34 -2.59 0.14
C LYS A 25 9.82 -2.48 0.10
N ARG A 26 9.08 -3.40 -0.50
CA ARG A 26 7.61 -3.34 -0.57
C ARG A 26 7.02 -4.49 0.23
N MET A 27 6.05 -4.18 1.10
CA MET A 27 5.35 -5.17 1.93
C MET A 27 3.86 -4.93 1.81
N ILE A 28 3.12 -5.88 1.25
CA ILE A 28 1.66 -5.88 1.31
C ILE A 28 1.25 -6.58 2.58
N PHE A 29 0.48 -5.92 3.44
CA PHE A 29 -0.14 -6.57 4.58
C PHE A 29 -1.48 -7.18 4.17
N PRO A 30 -1.63 -8.52 4.29
CA PRO A 30 -2.91 -9.17 4.13
C PRO A 30 -3.99 -8.59 5.05
N GLN A 31 -5.25 -8.73 4.66
CA GLN A 31 -6.40 -8.18 5.39
C GLN A 31 -6.48 -8.66 6.84
N GLU A 32 -6.05 -9.89 7.11
CA GLU A 32 -6.03 -10.54 8.41
C GLU A 32 -4.88 -10.04 9.30
N THR A 33 -3.89 -9.34 8.75
CA THR A 33 -2.78 -8.84 9.54
C THR A 33 -3.23 -7.62 10.36
N PRO A 34 -3.10 -7.65 11.69
CA PRO A 34 -3.34 -6.48 12.52
C PRO A 34 -2.37 -5.36 12.16
N VAL A 35 -2.90 -4.15 11.98
CA VAL A 35 -2.11 -2.96 11.68
C VAL A 35 -2.64 -1.78 12.48
N SER A 36 -1.81 -0.76 12.65
CA SER A 36 -2.18 0.50 13.27
C SER A 36 -2.34 1.58 12.20
N PHE A 37 -3.39 2.40 12.33
CA PHE A 37 -3.62 3.57 11.49
C PHE A 37 -3.78 4.80 12.37
N ASP A 38 -3.08 5.88 12.06
CA ASP A 38 -3.22 7.18 12.72
C ASP A 38 -3.83 8.24 11.80
N LEU A 39 -3.83 8.02 10.49
CA LEU A 39 -4.47 8.91 9.50
C LEU A 39 -6.00 8.83 9.50
N LEU A 40 -6.58 7.77 10.06
CA LEU A 40 -8.02 7.56 10.11
C LEU A 40 -8.45 7.53 11.59
N PRO A 41 -9.05 8.60 12.10
CA PRO A 41 -9.44 8.70 13.51
C PRO A 41 -10.63 7.79 13.87
N ASP A 42 -11.40 7.36 12.88
CA ASP A 42 -12.58 6.50 13.08
C ASP A 42 -12.19 5.02 13.03
N SER A 43 -12.84 4.19 13.84
CA SER A 43 -12.65 2.73 13.88
C SER A 43 -13.49 1.96 12.85
N ASN A 44 -14.40 2.61 12.11
CA ASN A 44 -15.29 1.95 11.16
C ASN A 44 -14.65 1.81 9.77
N TRP A 45 -13.53 1.09 9.71
CA TRP A 45 -12.89 0.68 8.46
C TRP A 45 -12.86 -0.83 8.37
N GLN A 46 -13.05 -1.32 7.15
CA GLN A 46 -12.83 -2.72 6.81
C GLN A 46 -11.49 -2.85 6.09
N ARG A 47 -10.90 -4.04 6.14
CA ARG A 47 -9.62 -4.34 5.48
C ARG A 47 -9.87 -5.13 4.21
N PHE A 48 -8.96 -4.96 3.26
CA PHE A 48 -8.79 -5.89 2.15
C PHE A 48 -7.29 -6.04 1.85
N THR A 49 -6.92 -7.11 1.17
CA THR A 49 -5.55 -7.29 0.66
C THR A 49 -5.46 -6.64 -0.72
N PRO A 50 -4.71 -5.55 -0.91
CA PRO A 50 -4.55 -4.94 -2.22
C PRO A 50 -3.71 -5.82 -3.13
N SER A 51 -4.03 -5.80 -4.42
CA SER A 51 -3.24 -6.45 -5.46
C SER A 51 -1.97 -5.65 -5.79
N LEU A 52 -1.01 -6.30 -6.47
CA LEU A 52 0.17 -5.61 -6.99
C LEU A 52 -0.19 -4.42 -7.89
N ALA A 53 -1.16 -4.60 -8.80
CA ALA A 53 -1.60 -3.55 -9.71
C ALA A 53 -2.18 -2.32 -8.98
N GLU A 54 -2.88 -2.54 -7.87
CA GLU A 54 -3.41 -1.46 -7.04
C GLU A 54 -2.29 -0.69 -6.32
N ILE A 55 -1.30 -1.37 -5.75
CA ILE A 55 -0.17 -0.70 -5.09
C ILE A 55 0.77 0.00 -6.09
N ASP A 56 0.94 -0.56 -7.29
CA ASP A 56 1.69 0.08 -8.39
C ASP A 56 0.98 1.36 -8.86
N SER A 57 -0.34 1.33 -8.93
CA SER A 57 -1.14 2.52 -9.26
C SER A 57 -1.08 3.57 -8.15
N ALA A 58 -1.19 3.14 -6.89
CA ALA A 58 -1.05 4.03 -5.73
C ALA A 58 0.33 4.71 -5.69
N ASP A 59 1.41 3.97 -5.94
CA ASP A 59 2.77 4.52 -6.05
C ASP A 59 2.86 5.55 -7.17
N ARG A 60 2.30 5.28 -8.36
CA ARG A 60 2.29 6.24 -9.47
C ARG A 60 1.56 7.53 -9.10
N TYR A 61 0.37 7.45 -8.51
CA TYR A 61 -0.38 8.64 -8.12
C TYR A 61 0.35 9.45 -7.05
N LEU A 62 0.96 8.77 -6.08
CA LEU A 62 1.78 9.44 -5.08
C LEU A 62 3.01 10.12 -5.69
N MET A 63 3.72 9.47 -6.63
CA MET A 63 4.85 10.11 -7.33
C MET A 63 4.41 11.33 -8.14
N THR A 64 3.30 11.23 -8.87
CA THR A 64 2.75 12.38 -9.62
C THR A 64 2.41 13.54 -8.70
N TRP A 65 1.76 13.26 -7.56
CA TRP A 65 1.43 14.27 -6.57
C TRP A 65 2.71 14.88 -5.97
N LEU A 66 3.67 14.06 -5.52
CA LEU A 66 4.94 14.53 -4.96
C LEU A 66 5.69 15.44 -5.94
N SER A 67 5.77 15.06 -7.21
CA SER A 67 6.42 15.89 -8.24
C SER A 67 5.72 17.21 -8.48
N ARG A 68 4.38 17.26 -8.34
CA ARG A 68 3.59 18.49 -8.52
C ARG A 68 3.69 19.42 -7.31
N GLU A 69 3.64 18.88 -6.10
CA GLU A 69 3.60 19.67 -4.87
C GLU A 69 5.00 20.02 -4.34
N THR A 70 6.05 19.38 -4.86
CA THR A 70 7.43 19.76 -4.51
C THR A 70 7.79 21.08 -5.19
N PRO A 71 8.29 22.09 -4.45
CA PRO A 71 8.77 23.34 -5.02
C PRO A 71 9.82 23.12 -6.12
N ALA A 72 9.80 23.97 -7.15
CA ALA A 72 10.67 23.83 -8.33
C ALA A 72 12.18 23.89 -8.03
N ASP A 73 12.58 24.43 -6.88
CA ASP A 73 13.97 24.48 -6.40
C ASP A 73 14.39 23.22 -5.62
N ARG A 74 13.52 22.20 -5.51
CA ARG A 74 13.75 20.97 -4.76
C ARG A 74 13.42 19.74 -5.59
N ASN A 75 14.07 18.62 -5.26
CA ASN A 75 13.74 17.33 -5.84
C ASN A 75 12.63 16.65 -5.04
N PRO A 76 11.61 16.07 -5.70
CA PRO A 76 10.60 15.30 -5.01
C PRO A 76 11.21 14.07 -4.34
N PRO A 77 10.67 13.61 -3.20
CA PRO A 77 11.07 12.35 -2.59
C PRO A 77 10.94 11.18 -3.57
N ALA A 78 12.04 10.46 -3.80
CA ALA A 78 12.04 9.29 -4.67
C ALA A 78 11.53 8.06 -3.90
N LEU A 79 10.34 7.55 -4.28
CA LEU A 79 9.67 6.47 -3.54
C LEU A 79 10.48 5.16 -3.45
N ASN A 80 11.31 4.86 -4.45
CA ASN A 80 12.20 3.68 -4.46
C ASN A 80 13.28 3.71 -3.35
N LEU A 81 13.53 4.87 -2.75
CA LEU A 81 14.42 4.98 -1.59
C LEU A 81 13.75 4.48 -0.30
N TYR A 82 12.42 4.41 -0.25
CA TYR A 82 11.66 4.06 0.94
C TYR A 82 11.27 2.58 0.95
N TYR A 83 11.40 1.99 2.15
CA TYR A 83 10.63 0.82 2.55
C TYR A 83 9.17 1.23 2.73
N ARG A 84 8.25 0.56 2.06
CA ARG A 84 6.83 0.89 1.98
C ARG A 84 5.98 -0.31 2.36
N GLN A 85 5.10 -0.10 3.32
CA GLN A 85 4.09 -1.05 3.74
C GLN A 85 2.74 -0.59 3.19
N TYR A 86 2.02 -1.50 2.56
CA TYR A 86 0.76 -1.24 1.89
C TYR A 86 -0.38 -1.94 2.59
N VAL A 87 -1.48 -1.21 2.75
CA VAL A 87 -2.66 -1.71 3.42
C VAL A 87 -3.91 -1.28 2.65
N GLY A 88 -4.77 -2.26 2.32
CA GLY A 88 -6.08 -2.00 1.75
C GLY A 88 -7.10 -1.63 2.82
N ILE A 89 -7.82 -0.54 2.58
CA ILE A 89 -8.86 -0.01 3.47
C ILE A 89 -10.16 0.20 2.69
N LEU A 90 -11.28 -0.26 3.25
CA LEU A 90 -12.63 -0.01 2.79
C LEU A 90 -13.33 0.91 3.79
N ARG A 91 -13.81 2.06 3.34
CA ARG A 91 -14.58 3.01 4.17
C ARG A 91 -15.65 3.69 3.34
N ASN A 92 -16.89 3.66 3.82
CA ASN A 92 -18.05 4.26 3.15
C ASN A 92 -18.19 3.83 1.68
N GLY A 93 -17.97 2.55 1.39
CA GLY A 93 -18.03 1.99 0.03
C GLY A 93 -16.87 2.39 -0.89
N LYS A 94 -15.87 3.13 -0.39
CA LYS A 94 -14.66 3.50 -1.13
C LYS A 94 -13.48 2.63 -0.73
N ARG A 95 -12.60 2.34 -1.70
CA ARG A 95 -11.36 1.58 -1.53
C ARG A 95 -10.18 2.54 -1.51
N TYR A 96 -9.31 2.35 -0.53
CA TYR A 96 -8.09 3.12 -0.38
C TYR A 96 -6.88 2.20 -0.21
N VAL A 97 -5.72 2.72 -0.60
CA VAL A 97 -4.42 2.16 -0.21
C VAL A 97 -3.77 3.12 0.76
N TYR A 98 -3.53 2.63 1.97
CA TYR A 98 -2.68 3.29 2.95
C TYR A 98 -1.23 2.84 2.75
N ILE A 99 -0.31 3.80 2.76
CA ILE A 99 1.12 3.59 2.59
C ILE A 99 1.80 4.09 3.86
N ASN A 100 2.54 3.24 4.56
CA ASN A 100 3.47 3.63 5.62
C ASN A 100 4.90 3.45 5.12
N ALA A 101 5.71 4.50 5.19
CA ALA A 101 7.02 4.52 4.56
C ALA A 101 8.15 4.93 5.51
N ALA A 102 9.34 4.36 5.28
CA ALA A 102 10.56 4.63 6.01
C ALA A 102 11.79 4.56 5.10
N CYS A 103 12.74 5.51 5.15
CA CYS A 103 13.98 5.40 4.33
C CYS A 103 14.90 4.25 4.77
N ARG A 104 14.75 3.76 6.01
CA ARG A 104 15.50 2.63 6.56
C ARG A 104 14.52 1.53 6.93
N LYS A 105 14.90 0.26 6.73
CA LYS A 105 14.08 -0.87 7.12
C LYS A 105 13.90 -0.90 8.64
N PRO A 106 12.68 -0.72 9.17
CA PRO A 106 12.47 -0.92 10.60
C PRO A 106 12.43 -2.41 10.95
N ASP A 107 12.77 -2.77 12.20
CA ASP A 107 12.72 -4.16 12.69
C ASP A 107 11.30 -4.75 12.66
N TYR A 108 10.29 -3.89 12.68
CA TYR A 108 8.88 -4.25 12.60
C TYR A 108 8.33 -4.26 11.17
N PHE A 109 9.16 -4.07 10.14
CA PHE A 109 8.72 -3.86 8.74
C PHE A 109 7.77 -4.93 8.20
N THR A 110 7.91 -6.18 8.63
CA THR A 110 7.04 -7.29 8.20
C THR A 110 5.97 -7.66 9.24
N LYS A 111 5.95 -6.97 10.39
CA LYS A 111 5.14 -7.36 11.56
C LYS A 111 3.94 -6.46 11.79
N ASN A 112 4.11 -5.15 11.61
CA ASN A 112 3.05 -4.16 11.82
C ASN A 112 3.37 -2.85 11.09
N THR A 113 2.42 -1.92 11.10
CA THR A 113 2.57 -0.55 10.56
C THR A 113 2.88 0.50 11.63
N LEU A 114 3.49 0.08 12.75
CA LEU A 114 3.91 1.03 13.77
C LEU A 114 4.84 2.08 13.14
N TYR A 115 4.79 3.30 13.62
CA TYR A 115 5.64 4.37 13.11
C TYR A 115 6.29 5.10 14.29
N PRO A 116 7.59 5.44 14.19
CA PRO A 116 8.22 6.30 15.19
C PRO A 116 7.63 7.71 15.07
N ARG A 117 7.53 8.44 16.18
CA ARG A 117 7.29 9.89 16.15
C ARG A 117 8.62 10.59 15.85
N GLY A 118 8.60 11.56 14.94
CA GLY A 118 9.79 12.30 14.51
C GLY A 118 10.54 11.67 13.32
N GLY A 119 11.69 12.25 12.96
CA GLY A 119 12.55 11.76 11.87
C GLY A 119 12.35 12.44 10.52
N GLY A 120 11.52 13.50 10.45
CA GLY A 120 11.37 14.35 9.28
C GLY A 120 10.92 13.56 8.04
N ASN A 121 11.51 13.92 6.90
CA ASN A 121 11.20 13.31 5.61
C ASN A 121 11.54 11.81 5.53
N CYS A 122 12.24 11.24 6.51
CA CYS A 122 12.57 9.81 6.54
C CYS A 122 11.34 8.92 6.68
N TYR A 123 10.24 9.45 7.22
CA TYR A 123 9.01 8.71 7.47
C TYR A 123 7.81 9.48 6.96
N PHE A 124 6.93 8.81 6.22
CA PHE A 124 5.67 9.38 5.80
C PHE A 124 4.54 8.36 5.78
N ARG A 125 3.32 8.87 5.82
CA ARG A 125 2.10 8.11 5.65
C ARG A 125 1.23 8.76 4.58
N ALA A 126 0.68 7.95 3.69
CA ALA A 126 -0.21 8.41 2.63
C ALA A 126 -1.50 7.58 2.60
N LEU A 127 -2.59 8.20 2.17
CA LEU A 127 -3.84 7.52 1.85
C LEU A 127 -4.26 7.88 0.43
N ILE A 128 -4.43 6.87 -0.41
CA ILE A 128 -4.75 7.02 -1.83
C ILE A 128 -6.14 6.45 -2.09
N ASP A 129 -7.04 7.21 -2.72
CA ASP A 129 -8.32 6.70 -3.21
C ASP A 129 -8.11 6.00 -4.56
N LEU A 130 -8.43 4.70 -4.63
CA LEU A 130 -8.20 3.88 -5.82
C LEU A 130 -9.20 4.13 -6.94
N LYS A 131 -10.33 4.80 -6.66
CA LYS A 131 -11.34 5.13 -7.67
C LYS A 131 -11.04 6.47 -8.31
N THR A 132 -10.73 7.49 -7.51
CA THR A 132 -10.46 8.84 -8.02
C THR A 132 -9.00 9.07 -8.37
N ASN A 133 -8.11 8.15 -7.97
CA ASN A 133 -6.66 8.25 -8.16
C ASN A 133 -6.06 9.48 -7.46
N GLU A 134 -6.63 9.86 -6.33
CA GLU A 134 -6.25 11.04 -5.57
C GLU A 134 -5.46 10.67 -4.31
N VAL A 135 -4.44 11.48 -4.00
CA VAL A 135 -3.81 11.49 -2.69
C VAL A 135 -4.75 12.24 -1.74
N ILE A 136 -5.43 11.50 -0.87
CA ILE A 136 -6.37 12.07 0.11
C ILE A 136 -5.62 12.75 1.25
N THR A 137 -4.53 12.14 1.69
CA THR A 137 -3.61 12.75 2.66
C THR A 137 -2.20 12.22 2.44
N LEU A 138 -1.22 13.06 2.73
CA LEU A 138 0.18 12.71 2.85
C LEU A 138 0.75 13.49 4.04
N LEU A 139 1.29 12.76 5.02
CA LEU A 139 1.92 13.35 6.19
C LEU A 139 3.34 12.82 6.33
N PHE A 140 4.31 13.73 6.27
CA PHE A 140 5.66 13.47 6.76
C PHE A 140 5.70 13.64 8.28
N ASN A 141 6.55 12.88 8.95
CA ASN A 141 6.79 13.10 10.36
C ASN A 141 7.47 14.45 10.60
N ALA A 142 7.24 15.04 11.78
CA ALA A 142 8.00 16.20 12.22
C ALA A 142 9.51 15.90 12.23
N PRO A 143 10.37 16.90 11.97
CA PRO A 143 11.79 16.80 12.30
C PRO A 143 11.99 16.41 13.78
N ARG A 144 13.15 15.84 14.11
CA ARG A 144 13.54 15.65 15.51
C ARG A 144 13.87 16.99 16.14
#